data_AF-A0A7D5RBJ7-F1
#
_entry.id   AF-A0A7D5RBJ7-F1
#
_cell.length_a   1.000
_cell.length_b   1.000
_cell.length_c   1.000
_cell.angle_alpha   90.00
_cell.angle_beta   90.00
_cell.angle_gamma   90.00
#
_symmetry.space_group_name_H-M   'P 1'
#
loop_
_entity.id
_entity.type
_entity.pdbx_description
1 polymer ?
#
loop_
_entity_poly.entity_id
_entity_poly.type
_entity_poly.pdbx_seq_one_letter_code
_entity_poly.pdbx_strand_id
1 'polypeptide(L)'
;MTSCKSDSKNETAATDTAATANAVAGKDMKDSLILTQAPTFTDQATINFSAEYDSFLSEYRKAVRENNTEATQKLLDKYLDLAKKAAAISEKLNDEERSKFQQFITSRQAEYAEITSGDKF
;
A
#
# COMPACT_ATOMS: atom_id res chain seq x y z
N MET A 1 31.13 -23.48 42.66
CA MET A 1 32.33 -23.49 41.80
C MET A 1 32.05 -24.40 40.63
N THR A 2 32.17 -23.87 39.40
CA THR A 2 32.51 -24.57 38.12
C THR A 2 31.62 -25.75 37.67
N SER A 3 31.30 -26.01 36.41
CA SER A 3 31.65 -25.44 35.10
C SER A 3 30.76 -26.13 34.05
N CYS A 4 30.48 -25.45 32.93
CA CYS A 4 29.77 -25.93 31.74
C CYS A 4 30.58 -26.94 30.89
N LYS A 5 29.89 -27.76 30.07
CA LYS A 5 30.23 -28.16 28.66
C LYS A 5 29.16 -29.16 28.16
N SER A 6 28.31 -28.82 27.17
CA SER A 6 28.54 -28.82 25.69
C SER A 6 28.68 -30.25 25.14
N ASP A 7 28.12 -30.70 24.00
CA ASP A 7 27.38 -30.11 22.86
C ASP A 7 27.00 -31.29 21.94
N SER A 8 25.93 -31.16 21.14
CA SER A 8 25.78 -31.66 19.74
C SER A 8 24.35 -31.34 19.27
N LYS A 9 24.09 -30.29 18.46
CA LYS A 9 24.40 -30.09 17.01
C LYS A 9 23.56 -31.07 16.14
N ASN A 10 22.77 -30.71 15.13
CA ASN A 10 22.37 -29.48 14.40
C ASN A 10 21.25 -29.89 13.40
N GLU A 11 20.75 -28.91 12.62
CA GLU A 11 19.93 -28.96 11.39
C GLU A 11 18.47 -28.52 11.60
N THR A 12 18.16 -27.22 11.60
CA THR A 12 18.10 -26.25 10.48
C THR A 12 16.97 -26.54 9.48
N ALA A 13 15.89 -25.77 9.61
CA ALA A 13 15.27 -25.03 8.49
C ALA A 13 14.42 -23.90 9.10
N ALA A 14 15.02 -22.73 9.25
CA ALA A 14 14.31 -21.51 9.55
C ALA A 14 13.49 -21.11 8.31
N THR A 15 12.17 -21.09 8.44
CA THR A 15 11.30 -20.43 7.47
C THR A 15 11.29 -18.95 7.82
N ASP A 16 12.21 -18.22 7.22
CA ASP A 16 12.19 -16.76 7.14
C ASP A 16 11.04 -16.36 6.20
N THR A 17 9.92 -15.88 6.73
CA THR A 17 9.04 -14.88 6.10
C THR A 17 8.00 -14.41 7.12
N ALA A 18 8.29 -13.31 7.79
CA ALA A 18 7.28 -12.36 8.23
C ALA A 18 7.96 -10.99 8.34
N ALA A 19 7.85 -10.21 7.27
CA ALA A 19 8.31 -8.83 7.24
C ALA A 19 7.66 -8.05 8.39
N THR A 20 8.53 -7.48 9.22
CA THR A 20 8.22 -6.60 10.33
C THR A 20 7.40 -5.39 9.86
N ALA A 21 6.08 -5.42 10.06
CA ALA A 21 5.26 -4.22 10.00
C ALA A 21 5.49 -3.43 11.30
N ASN A 22 6.47 -2.54 11.27
CA ASN A 22 6.79 -1.66 12.37
C ASN A 22 5.73 -0.54 12.43
N ALA A 23 4.65 -0.77 13.18
CA ALA A 23 3.65 0.24 13.46
C ALA A 23 4.19 1.24 14.50
N VAL A 24 4.74 2.37 14.04
CA VAL A 24 4.93 3.55 14.88
C VAL A 24 3.59 4.29 14.91
N ALA A 25 2.82 4.05 15.96
CA ALA A 25 1.64 4.82 16.29
C ALA A 25 2.09 6.22 16.77
N GLY A 26 2.16 7.16 15.81
CA GLY A 26 2.27 8.59 16.07
C GLY A 26 0.92 9.17 16.47
N LYS A 27 0.90 9.77 17.65
CA LYS A 27 -0.24 10.42 18.31
C LYS A 27 -0.46 11.82 17.70
N ASP A 28 -1.72 12.19 17.52
CA ASP A 28 -2.25 13.49 17.10
C ASP A 28 -2.08 13.88 15.62
N MET A 29 -3.21 13.92 14.89
CA MET A 29 -3.72 15.05 14.06
C MET A 29 -4.67 14.54 12.96
N LYS A 30 -5.97 14.80 13.12
CA LYS A 30 -7.09 14.64 12.17
C LYS A 30 -7.10 13.37 11.32
N ASP A 31 -8.05 12.47 11.59
CA ASP A 31 -8.34 11.25 10.84
C ASP A 31 -8.23 11.47 9.33
N SER A 32 -7.03 11.22 8.86
CA SER A 32 -6.70 11.13 7.47
C SER A 32 -6.90 9.68 7.12
N LEU A 33 -7.81 9.43 6.21
CA LEU A 33 -8.16 8.12 5.67
C LEU A 33 -7.00 7.48 4.88
N ILE A 34 -5.74 7.77 5.23
CA ILE A 34 -4.58 7.06 4.73
C ILE A 34 -4.62 5.65 5.31
N LEU A 35 -4.71 4.67 4.41
CA LEU A 35 -4.64 3.28 4.79
C LEU A 35 -3.26 3.00 5.41
N THR A 36 -3.25 2.58 6.68
CA THR A 36 -2.03 2.12 7.36
C THR A 36 -1.57 0.74 6.87
N GLN A 37 -2.50 -0.07 6.34
CA GLN A 37 -2.19 -1.38 5.75
C GLN A 37 -3.22 -1.76 4.68
N ALA A 38 -2.75 -2.17 3.49
CA ALA A 38 -3.60 -2.70 2.41
C ALA A 38 -4.33 -3.98 2.84
N PRO A 39 -5.61 -4.20 2.44
CA PRO A 39 -6.27 -5.46 2.69
C PRO A 39 -5.54 -6.60 1.97
N THR A 40 -5.53 -7.79 2.56
CA THR A 40 -5.03 -8.97 1.86
C THR A 40 -6.07 -9.42 0.82
N PHE A 41 -5.65 -9.47 -0.45
CA PHE A 41 -6.44 -9.98 -1.56
C PHE A 41 -5.97 -11.39 -1.94
N THR A 42 -6.87 -12.20 -2.51
CA THR A 42 -6.53 -13.54 -3.01
C THR A 42 -6.38 -13.54 -4.52
N ASP A 43 -7.15 -12.70 -5.21
CA ASP A 43 -7.03 -12.50 -6.65
C ASP A 43 -5.75 -11.74 -7.03
N GLN A 44 -4.93 -12.35 -7.90
CA GLN A 44 -3.65 -11.79 -8.33
C GLN A 44 -3.78 -10.47 -9.09
N ALA A 45 -4.85 -10.29 -9.87
CA ALA A 45 -5.06 -9.03 -10.58
C ALA A 45 -5.31 -7.87 -9.59
N THR A 46 -6.03 -8.14 -8.51
CA THR A 46 -6.30 -7.19 -7.43
C THR A 46 -5.05 -6.89 -6.62
N ILE A 47 -4.21 -7.89 -6.34
CA ILE A 47 -2.90 -7.70 -5.69
C ILE A 47 -2.01 -6.79 -6.54
N ASN A 48 -1.86 -7.09 -7.82
CA ASN A 48 -1.01 -6.33 -8.75
C ASN A 48 -1.52 -4.89 -8.90
N PHE A 49 -2.84 -4.73 -9.03
CA PHE A 49 -3.45 -3.42 -9.10
C PHE A 49 -3.17 -2.58 -7.85
N SER A 50 -3.28 -3.19 -6.66
CA SER A 50 -3.06 -2.48 -5.40
C SER A 50 -1.63 -1.97 -5.29
N ALA A 51 -0.65 -2.79 -5.68
CA ALA A 51 0.75 -2.39 -5.75
C ALA A 51 1.02 -1.29 -6.80
N GLU A 52 0.34 -1.36 -7.95
CA GLU A 52 0.45 -0.35 -9.01
C GLU A 52 -0.11 1.00 -8.55
N TYR A 53 -1.26 1.00 -7.86
CA TYR A 53 -1.87 2.21 -7.31
C TYR A 53 -0.99 2.84 -6.22
N ASP A 54 -0.44 2.03 -5.31
CA ASP A 54 0.46 2.51 -4.25
C ASP A 54 1.73 3.13 -4.86
N SER A 55 2.28 2.53 -5.92
CA SER A 55 3.41 3.08 -6.66
C SER A 55 3.06 4.40 -7.33
N PHE A 56 1.88 4.51 -7.94
CA PHE A 56 1.37 5.76 -8.51
C PHE A 56 1.27 6.87 -7.45
N LEU A 57 0.70 6.60 -6.27
CA LEU A 57 0.61 7.59 -5.21
C LEU A 57 1.97 8.07 -4.71
N SER A 58 2.94 7.16 -4.62
CA SER A 58 4.33 7.48 -4.26
C SER A 58 4.98 8.41 -5.29
N GLU A 59 4.86 8.07 -6.58
CA GLU A 59 5.36 8.89 -7.69
C GLU A 59 4.67 10.26 -7.74
N TYR A 60 3.35 10.29 -7.56
CA TYR A 60 2.56 11.53 -7.58
C TYR A 60 2.92 12.45 -6.41
N ARG A 61 3.05 11.90 -5.20
CA ARG A 61 3.53 12.63 -4.03
C ARG A 61 4.92 13.22 -4.26
N LYS A 62 5.83 12.46 -4.87
CA LYS A 62 7.17 12.96 -5.20
C LYS A 62 7.09 14.11 -6.20
N ALA A 63 6.35 13.94 -7.30
CA ALA A 63 6.20 14.96 -8.33
C ALA A 63 5.62 16.27 -7.78
N VAL A 64 4.59 16.19 -6.92
CA VAL A 64 4.00 17.36 -6.24
C VAL A 64 5.01 18.06 -5.34
N ARG A 65 5.75 17.32 -4.49
CA ARG A 65 6.79 17.91 -3.62
C ARG A 65 7.91 18.58 -4.40
N GLU A 66 8.30 18.01 -5.54
CA GLU A 66 9.34 18.55 -6.41
C GLU A 66 8.83 19.68 -7.31
N ASN A 67 7.55 20.07 -7.21
CA ASN A 67 6.89 21.02 -8.11
C ASN A 67 7.05 20.64 -9.60
N ASN A 68 7.15 19.34 -9.89
CA ASN A 68 7.38 18.82 -11.23
C ASN A 68 6.04 18.66 -11.97
N THR A 69 5.54 19.76 -12.53
CA THR A 69 4.24 19.82 -13.21
C THR A 69 4.14 18.85 -14.40
N GLU A 70 5.24 18.62 -15.13
CA GLU A 70 5.25 17.67 -16.25
C GLU A 70 5.05 16.23 -15.76
N ALA A 71 5.74 15.84 -14.69
CA ALA A 71 5.57 14.52 -14.07
C ALA A 71 4.15 14.35 -13.51
N THR A 72 3.61 15.37 -12.83
CA THR A 72 2.24 15.37 -12.33
C THR A 72 1.23 15.16 -13.46
N GLN A 73 1.40 15.86 -14.58
CA GLN A 73 0.51 15.73 -15.74
C GLN A 73 0.56 14.33 -16.36
N LYS A 74 1.75 13.74 -16.54
CA LYS A 74 1.89 12.36 -17.06
C LYS A 74 1.25 11.33 -16.13
N LEU A 75 1.28 11.58 -14.82
CA LEU A 75 0.66 10.70 -13.84
C LEU A 75 -0.88 10.78 -13.86
N LEU A 76 -1.49 11.85 -14.38
CA LEU A 76 -2.95 11.91 -14.57
C LEU A 76 -3.44 10.86 -15.57
N ASP A 77 -2.70 10.61 -16.66
CA ASP A 77 -3.06 9.55 -17.61
C ASP A 77 -3.01 8.17 -16.93
N LYS A 78 -1.98 7.94 -16.11
CA LYS A 78 -1.86 6.71 -15.29
C LYS A 78 -3.01 6.58 -14.29
N TYR A 79 -3.46 7.67 -13.67
CA TYR A 79 -4.63 7.67 -12.80
C TYR A 79 -5.91 7.26 -13.55
N LEU A 80 -6.13 7.77 -14.76
CA LEU A 80 -7.29 7.39 -15.58
C LEU A 80 -7.25 5.91 -15.98
N ASP A 81 -6.08 5.37 -16.29
CA ASP A 81 -5.93 3.95 -16.59
C ASP A 81 -6.14 3.06 -15.36
N LEU A 82 -5.68 3.49 -14.18
CA LEU A 82 -6.00 2.84 -12.92
C LEU A 82 -7.52 2.84 -12.67
N ALA A 83 -8.23 3.94 -12.94
CA ALA A 83 -9.69 3.98 -12.78
C ALA A 83 -10.40 2.94 -13.69
N LYS A 84 -9.96 2.79 -14.94
CA LYS A 84 -10.50 1.76 -15.86
C LYS A 84 -10.18 0.34 -15.36
N LYS A 85 -8.94 0.10 -14.91
CA LYS A 85 -8.54 -1.20 -14.35
C LYS A 85 -9.36 -1.55 -13.10
N ALA A 86 -9.60 -0.58 -12.22
CA ALA A 86 -10.39 -0.78 -11.01
C ALA A 86 -11.83 -1.23 -11.33
N ALA A 87 -12.48 -0.62 -12.33
CA ALA A 87 -13.80 -1.04 -12.78
C ALA A 87 -13.79 -2.49 -13.28
N ALA A 88 -12.83 -2.84 -14.15
CA ALA A 88 -12.71 -4.18 -14.73
C ALA A 88 -12.38 -5.27 -13.69
N ILE A 89 -11.65 -4.93 -12.62
CA ILE A 89 -11.37 -5.84 -11.50
C ILE A 89 -12.64 -6.03 -10.66
N SER A 90 -13.30 -4.94 -10.28
CA SER A 90 -14.50 -4.95 -9.44
C SER A 90 -15.61 -5.85 -9.99
N GLU A 91 -15.78 -5.89 -11.32
CA GLU A 91 -16.78 -6.75 -11.99
C GLU A 91 -16.52 -8.26 -11.81
N LYS A 92 -15.26 -8.66 -11.59
CA LYS A 92 -14.83 -10.07 -11.51
C LYS A 92 -14.74 -10.60 -10.08
N LEU A 93 -14.71 -9.71 -9.09
CA LEU A 93 -14.60 -10.07 -7.69
C LEU A 93 -15.94 -10.54 -7.13
N ASN A 94 -15.89 -11.52 -6.22
CA ASN A 94 -17.01 -11.86 -5.35
C ASN A 94 -17.33 -10.70 -4.38
N ASP A 95 -18.45 -10.77 -3.68
CA ASP A 95 -18.93 -9.68 -2.83
C ASP A 95 -17.95 -9.31 -1.70
N GLU A 96 -17.28 -10.30 -1.09
CA GLU A 96 -16.33 -10.06 0.00
C GLU A 96 -15.07 -9.33 -0.50
N GLU A 97 -14.42 -9.85 -1.55
CA GLU A 97 -13.24 -9.23 -2.13
C GLU A 97 -13.56 -7.88 -2.75
N ARG A 98 -14.74 -7.73 -3.37
CA ARG A 98 -15.21 -6.46 -3.92
C ARG A 98 -15.37 -5.42 -2.83
N SER A 99 -15.91 -5.77 -1.67
CA SER A 99 -16.03 -4.87 -0.52
C SER A 99 -14.66 -4.40 -0.02
N LYS A 100 -13.71 -5.33 0.17
CA LYS A 100 -12.32 -5.00 0.55
C LYS A 100 -11.66 -4.09 -0.50
N PHE A 101 -11.87 -4.38 -1.78
CA PHE A 101 -11.32 -3.63 -2.88
C PHE A 101 -11.89 -2.20 -2.95
N GLN A 102 -13.20 -2.04 -2.76
CA GLN A 102 -13.85 -0.73 -2.69
C GLN A 102 -13.31 0.11 -1.52
N GLN A 103 -13.10 -0.49 -0.36
CA GLN A 103 -12.49 0.19 0.79
C GLN A 103 -11.05 0.64 0.47
N PHE A 104 -10.25 -0.24 -0.14
CA PHE A 104 -8.91 0.08 -0.60
C PHE A 104 -8.90 1.28 -1.57
N ILE A 105 -9.71 1.23 -2.62
CA ILE A 105 -9.81 2.32 -3.61
C ILE A 105 -10.23 3.63 -2.94
N THR A 106 -11.24 3.60 -2.07
CA THR A 106 -11.76 4.80 -1.39
C THR A 106 -10.67 5.46 -0.55
N SER A 107 -9.92 4.67 0.22
CA SER A 107 -8.82 5.18 1.03
C SER A 107 -7.70 5.76 0.17
N ARG A 108 -7.32 5.09 -0.92
CA ARG A 108 -6.28 5.60 -1.83
C ARG A 108 -6.71 6.83 -2.62
N GLN A 109 -8.00 6.98 -2.92
CA GLN A 109 -8.56 8.21 -3.48
C GLN A 109 -8.53 9.37 -2.47
N ALA A 110 -8.80 9.10 -1.19
CA ALA A 110 -8.64 10.10 -0.14
C ALA A 110 -7.19 10.55 -0.01
N GLU A 111 -6.22 9.63 -0.05
CA GLU A 111 -4.79 9.94 -0.03
C GLU A 111 -4.36 10.78 -1.24
N TYR A 112 -4.85 10.46 -2.44
CA TYR A 112 -4.64 11.28 -3.64
C TYR A 112 -5.17 12.71 -3.48
N ALA A 113 -6.39 12.84 -2.90
CA ALA A 113 -7.01 14.14 -2.66
C ALA A 113 -6.19 14.98 -1.66
N GLU A 114 -5.69 14.37 -0.58
CA GLU A 114 -4.82 15.05 0.39
C GLU A 114 -3.48 15.51 -0.21
N ILE A 115 -2.87 14.70 -1.07
CA ILE A 115 -1.64 15.11 -1.77
C ILE A 115 -1.92 16.30 -2.69
N THR A 116 -3.10 16.32 -3.33
CA THR A 116 -3.48 17.35 -4.31
C THR A 116 -3.94 18.65 -3.64
N SER A 117 -4.63 18.59 -2.50
CA SER A 117 -5.10 19.78 -1.77
C SER A 117 -3.96 20.56 -1.11
N GLY A 118 -2.78 19.93 -0.95
CA GLY A 118 -1.63 20.54 -0.28
C GLY A 118 -1.78 20.62 1.24
N ASP A 119 -2.85 20.05 1.83
CA ASP A 119 -3.16 20.16 3.28
C ASP A 119 -2.14 19.46 4.20
N LYS A 120 -1.08 18.85 3.65
CA LYS A 120 -0.05 18.12 4.40
C LYS A 120 1.38 18.41 3.96
N PHE A 121 1.63 19.51 3.26
CA PHE A 121 2.98 19.97 2.92
C PHE A 121 3.21 21.41 3.36
#